data_AF-A0A8H6MDD2-F1
#
_entry.id   AF-A0A8H6MDD2-F1
#
_cell.length_a   1.000
_cell.length_b   1.000
_cell.length_c   1.000
_cell.angle_alpha   90.00
_cell.angle_beta   90.00
_cell.angle_gamma   90.00
#
_symmetry.space_group_name_H-M   'P 1'
#
loop_
_entity.id
_entity.type
_entity.pdbx_description
1 polymer ?
#
loop_
_entity_poly.entity_id
_entity_poly.type
_entity_poly.pdbx_seq_one_letter_code
_entity_poly.pdbx_strand_id
1 'polypeptide(L)'
;MSPPKRSIFDILPLELIGRIVKYAPGIHTLRCLRLVSKVMKEFADPLAFASTTISFLNGLEEAQSHLGSLISGNGPNSRWTTHLSIKELVPSEPDFEEDYDDYYVMWDLQQELLIPAIKALKDGLTRVDLDLTMAFDPHVDIFEALAGFPKLRVLNVSVAGIDSHNRDEDGVFPQISGLEELNINSTGGESGDFQKEARNLIVPSLPTLKKLCLNFTSKAPSDLSTLLIPGPPEVTSLLPSVSMIQHLRLHGSTYFAGRTSALYLKNLTHLDIHNDLKVSSTHGDDPNALFWDALSEANIRLQLLFVNRVTPTLLQYLASYSGLVGLKIGGESEAEAYKNRQEGSESLARNLFDSVIPHHCNTLKPLSFSHCDYRAWSVTEDYLKQILLCKSLVRLDIIYHFPKKLEVDKSFVSATPFIEIASLLSRLLDGTLPNLLTLIVVPAREPDDSFGLSWITSGPRMKLINGWRDLACGADLSSVSKSQVLTDPSFKLYFSLNSFTAKKPEVTFDRNNGHFKPVPKK
;
A
#
# COMPACT_ATOMS: atom_id res chain seq x y z
N MET A 1 -38.04 7.97 -50.67
CA MET A 1 -37.14 7.97 -49.50
C MET A 1 -37.15 6.56 -48.93
N SER A 2 -36.00 5.88 -48.92
CA SER A 2 -35.86 4.58 -48.26
C SER A 2 -35.96 4.75 -46.74
N PRO A 3 -36.61 3.83 -46.02
CA PRO A 3 -36.67 3.89 -44.56
C PRO A 3 -35.24 3.80 -43.99
N PRO A 4 -34.92 4.55 -42.92
CA PRO A 4 -33.61 4.47 -42.29
C PRO A 4 -33.34 3.03 -41.84
N LYS A 5 -32.20 2.48 -42.25
CA LYS A 5 -31.77 1.14 -41.81
C LYS A 5 -31.58 1.18 -40.29
N ARG A 6 -32.37 0.39 -39.55
CA ARG A 6 -32.20 0.21 -38.10
C ARG A 6 -30.83 -0.39 -37.83
N SER A 7 -30.17 0.07 -36.77
CA SER A 7 -28.88 -0.50 -36.36
C SER A 7 -29.10 -1.91 -35.85
N ILE A 8 -28.14 -2.82 -36.07
CA ILE A 8 -28.20 -4.17 -35.49
C ILE A 8 -28.34 -4.12 -33.95
N PHE A 9 -27.79 -3.08 -33.33
CA PHE A 9 -27.88 -2.84 -31.89
C PHE A 9 -29.29 -2.46 -31.43
N ASP A 10 -30.18 -2.01 -32.31
CA ASP A 10 -31.58 -1.70 -31.96
C ASP A 10 -32.44 -2.98 -31.84
N ILE A 11 -31.90 -4.13 -32.25
CA ILE A 11 -32.59 -5.43 -32.25
C ILE A 11 -32.08 -6.32 -31.11
N LEU A 12 -30.90 -6.04 -30.55
CA LEU A 12 -30.33 -6.83 -29.47
C LEU A 12 -31.10 -6.61 -28.15
N PRO A 13 -31.28 -7.65 -27.32
CA PRO A 13 -31.82 -7.49 -25.97
C PRO A 13 -30.97 -6.50 -25.15
N LEU A 14 -31.63 -5.64 -24.37
CA LEU A 14 -30.98 -4.60 -23.57
C LEU A 14 -29.96 -5.18 -22.59
N GLU A 15 -30.22 -6.38 -22.05
CA GLU A 15 -29.32 -7.08 -21.14
C GLU A 15 -28.00 -7.44 -21.82
N LEU A 16 -28.06 -7.81 -23.10
CA LEU A 16 -26.88 -8.17 -23.88
C LEU A 16 -26.07 -6.93 -24.24
N ILE A 17 -26.73 -5.81 -24.57
CA ILE A 17 -26.06 -4.51 -24.78
C ILE A 17 -25.37 -4.05 -23.50
N GLY A 18 -26.06 -4.10 -22.35
CA GLY A 18 -25.48 -3.78 -21.05
C GLY A 18 -24.26 -4.63 -20.72
N ARG A 19 -24.27 -5.93 -21.05
CA ARG A 19 -23.10 -6.80 -20.91
C ARG A 19 -21.97 -6.40 -21.86
N ILE A 20 -22.24 -6.18 -23.14
CA ILE A 20 -21.22 -5.74 -24.12
C ILE A 20 -20.50 -4.48 -23.62
N VAL A 21 -21.28 -3.47 -23.19
CA VAL A 21 -20.75 -2.20 -22.71
C VAL A 21 -19.96 -2.39 -21.41
N LYS A 22 -20.44 -3.21 -20.47
CA LYS A 22 -19.74 -3.52 -19.21
C LYS A 22 -18.38 -4.19 -19.43
N TYR A 23 -18.21 -4.98 -20.49
CA TYR A 23 -16.96 -5.67 -20.82
C TYR A 23 -16.09 -4.91 -21.84
N ALA A 24 -16.45 -3.68 -22.21
CA ALA A 24 -15.65 -2.88 -23.13
C ALA A 24 -14.28 -2.52 -22.52
N PRO A 25 -13.17 -2.69 -23.26
CA PRO A 25 -11.84 -2.41 -22.75
C PRO A 25 -11.57 -0.89 -22.69
N GLY A 26 -11.68 -0.33 -21.49
CA GLY A 26 -11.21 1.02 -21.16
C GLY A 26 -12.13 2.16 -21.64
N ILE A 27 -11.76 3.37 -21.22
CA ILE A 27 -12.60 4.57 -21.36
C ILE A 27 -12.78 5.02 -22.81
N HIS A 28 -11.75 4.88 -23.65
CA HIS A 28 -11.81 5.26 -25.06
C HIS A 28 -12.85 4.45 -25.83
N THR A 29 -12.90 3.14 -25.58
CA THR A 29 -13.89 2.26 -26.20
C THR A 29 -15.31 2.65 -25.79
N LEU A 30 -15.53 2.96 -24.50
CA LEU A 30 -16.83 3.43 -24.01
C LEU A 30 -17.24 4.76 -24.67
N ARG A 31 -16.30 5.69 -24.88
CA ARG A 31 -16.55 6.95 -25.58
C ARG A 31 -16.94 6.74 -27.04
N CYS A 32 -16.42 5.71 -27.71
CA CYS A 32 -16.84 5.35 -29.07
C CYS A 32 -18.22 4.68 -29.06
N LEU A 33 -18.46 3.74 -28.15
CA LEU A 33 -19.73 2.99 -28.06
C LEU A 33 -20.93 3.92 -27.86
N ARG A 34 -20.78 5.00 -27.09
CA ARG A 34 -21.87 5.97 -26.87
C ARG A 34 -22.32 6.69 -28.15
N LEU A 35 -21.51 6.69 -29.21
CA LEU A 35 -21.83 7.33 -30.49
C LEU A 35 -22.53 6.38 -31.47
N VAL A 36 -22.60 5.07 -31.15
CA VAL A 36 -23.10 4.03 -32.05
C VAL A 36 -24.63 4.05 -32.17
N SER A 37 -25.34 4.16 -31.05
CA SER A 37 -26.80 4.20 -31.01
C SER A 37 -27.28 4.88 -29.73
N LYS A 38 -28.55 5.32 -29.70
CA LYS A 38 -29.15 5.90 -28.49
C LYS A 38 -29.15 4.90 -27.32
N VAL A 39 -29.46 3.63 -27.60
CA VAL A 39 -29.45 2.58 -26.57
C VAL A 39 -28.04 2.37 -26.03
N MET A 40 -27.03 2.25 -26.90
CA MET A 40 -25.64 2.14 -26.42
C MET A 40 -25.21 3.36 -25.62
N LYS A 41 -25.62 4.57 -26.02
CA LYS A 41 -25.36 5.80 -25.25
C LYS A 41 -25.89 5.70 -23.82
N GLU A 42 -27.11 5.21 -23.63
CA GLU A 42 -27.73 5.08 -22.30
C GLU A 42 -26.95 4.13 -21.36
N PHE A 43 -26.34 3.07 -21.89
CA PHE A 43 -25.49 2.16 -21.12
C PHE A 43 -24.03 2.64 -20.99
N ALA A 44 -23.50 3.29 -22.03
CA ALA A 44 -22.11 3.70 -22.10
C ALA A 44 -21.85 4.99 -21.33
N ASP A 45 -22.75 5.97 -21.37
CA ASP A 45 -22.57 7.26 -20.69
C ASP A 45 -22.27 7.10 -19.19
N PRO A 46 -23.02 6.29 -18.39
CA PRO A 46 -22.71 6.11 -16.97
C PRO A 46 -21.30 5.59 -16.70
N LEU A 47 -20.76 4.74 -17.56
CA LEU A 47 -19.40 4.18 -17.40
C LEU A 47 -18.33 5.12 -17.98
N ALA A 48 -18.63 5.78 -19.10
CA ALA A 48 -17.73 6.70 -19.80
C ALA A 48 -17.49 8.00 -19.03
N PHE A 49 -18.44 8.37 -18.16
CA PHE A 49 -18.42 9.59 -17.36
C PHE A 49 -18.53 9.30 -15.86
N ALA A 50 -18.22 8.06 -15.44
CA ALA A 50 -18.21 7.66 -14.04
C ALA A 50 -17.17 8.42 -13.21
N SER A 51 -16.10 8.88 -13.86
CA SER A 51 -14.99 9.59 -13.24
C SER A 51 -14.77 10.93 -13.93
N THR A 52 -14.58 11.98 -13.13
CA THR A 52 -14.21 13.32 -13.58
C THR A 52 -13.00 13.80 -12.80
N THR A 53 -12.09 14.47 -13.49
CA THR A 53 -10.90 15.08 -12.88
C THR A 53 -10.98 16.59 -13.09
N ILE A 54 -10.73 17.35 -12.04
CA ILE A 54 -10.52 18.80 -12.07
C ILE A 54 -9.05 19.00 -11.71
N SER A 55 -8.28 19.62 -12.60
CA SER A 55 -6.86 19.91 -12.41
C SER A 55 -6.62 21.33 -12.91
N PHE A 56 -5.99 22.14 -12.08
CA PHE A 56 -5.78 23.54 -12.39
C PHE A 56 -4.48 23.77 -13.19
N LEU A 57 -3.48 22.87 -13.13
CA LEU A 57 -2.22 23.04 -13.90
C LEU A 57 -2.32 22.61 -15.36
N ASN A 58 -3.40 21.94 -15.79
CA ASN A 58 -3.59 21.57 -17.20
C ASN A 58 -4.04 22.74 -18.09
N GLY A 59 -4.23 23.93 -17.53
CA GLY A 59 -4.57 25.15 -18.25
C GLY A 59 -5.86 25.79 -17.73
N LEU A 60 -5.81 27.10 -17.48
CA LEU A 60 -6.90 27.88 -16.88
C LEU A 60 -8.20 27.78 -17.70
N GLU A 61 -8.13 27.93 -19.03
CA GLU A 61 -9.31 27.89 -19.90
C GLU A 61 -10.00 26.52 -19.87
N GLU A 62 -9.23 25.42 -19.79
CA GLU A 62 -9.77 24.07 -19.72
C GLU A 62 -10.45 23.84 -18.37
N ALA A 63 -9.82 24.26 -17.27
CA ALA A 63 -10.39 24.18 -15.93
C ALA A 63 -11.70 24.99 -15.85
N GLN A 64 -11.71 26.23 -16.34
CA GLN A 64 -12.88 27.09 -16.36
C GLN A 64 -14.03 26.52 -17.19
N SER A 65 -13.74 26.06 -18.41
CA SER A 65 -14.72 25.44 -19.30
C SER A 65 -15.33 24.18 -18.69
N HIS A 66 -14.50 23.33 -18.07
CA HIS A 66 -14.94 22.10 -17.42
C HIS A 66 -15.78 22.38 -16.17
N LEU A 67 -15.35 23.30 -15.31
CA LEU A 67 -16.13 23.74 -14.13
C LEU A 67 -17.47 24.35 -14.55
N GLY A 68 -17.50 25.25 -15.53
CA GLY A 68 -18.73 25.82 -16.08
C GLY A 68 -19.68 24.75 -16.63
N SER A 69 -19.14 23.74 -17.32
CA SER A 69 -19.91 22.59 -17.80
C SER A 69 -20.53 21.77 -16.66
N LEU A 70 -19.81 21.56 -15.55
CA LEU A 70 -20.33 20.89 -14.35
C LEU A 70 -21.45 21.72 -13.70
N ILE A 71 -21.21 23.02 -13.47
CA ILE A 71 -22.16 23.96 -12.88
C ILE A 71 -23.47 24.00 -13.67
N SER A 72 -23.39 23.96 -15.01
CA SER A 72 -24.57 23.97 -15.86
C SER A 72 -25.53 22.81 -15.58
N GLY A 73 -25.06 21.72 -14.97
CA GLY A 73 -25.85 20.52 -14.70
C GLY A 73 -26.26 19.73 -15.96
N ASN A 74 -25.99 20.26 -17.15
CA ASN A 74 -26.47 19.72 -18.43
C ASN A 74 -25.49 18.70 -19.05
N GLY A 75 -24.23 18.70 -18.59
CA GLY A 75 -23.20 17.79 -19.06
C GLY A 75 -23.40 16.34 -18.60
N PRO A 76 -22.83 15.36 -19.31
CA PRO A 76 -22.86 13.97 -18.85
C PRO A 76 -22.03 13.77 -17.57
N ASN A 77 -20.97 14.56 -17.35
CA ASN A 77 -20.15 14.48 -16.14
C ASN A 77 -20.95 14.86 -14.89
N SER A 78 -21.67 15.98 -14.88
CA SER A 78 -22.47 16.39 -13.70
C SER A 78 -23.54 15.35 -13.35
N ARG A 79 -24.06 14.63 -14.36
CA ARG A 79 -25.09 13.60 -14.16
C ARG A 79 -24.54 12.26 -13.66
N TRP A 80 -23.41 11.81 -14.18
CA TRP A 80 -22.94 10.42 -14.02
C TRP A 80 -21.67 10.27 -13.19
N THR A 81 -21.04 11.37 -12.77
CA THR A 81 -19.84 11.30 -11.91
C THR A 81 -20.17 10.57 -10.61
N THR A 82 -19.43 9.49 -10.38
CA THR A 82 -19.41 8.72 -9.14
C THR A 82 -18.06 8.80 -8.43
N HIS A 83 -17.00 9.19 -9.17
CA HIS A 83 -15.65 9.39 -8.70
C HIS A 83 -15.15 10.78 -9.14
N LEU A 84 -14.92 11.65 -8.18
CA LEU A 84 -14.31 12.97 -8.40
C LEU A 84 -12.84 12.94 -8.00
N SER A 85 -11.96 13.45 -8.86
CA SER A 85 -10.57 13.75 -8.50
C SER A 85 -10.32 15.24 -8.64
N ILE A 86 -9.89 15.90 -7.58
CA ILE A 86 -9.47 17.31 -7.59
C ILE A 86 -7.97 17.31 -7.34
N LYS A 87 -7.22 17.93 -8.24
CA LYS A 87 -5.76 17.96 -8.18
C LYS A 87 -5.23 19.35 -8.32
N GLU A 88 -4.04 19.54 -7.74
CA GLU A 88 -3.22 20.73 -7.93
C GLU A 88 -4.00 22.00 -7.58
N LEU A 89 -4.68 21.97 -6.43
CA LEU A 89 -5.36 23.15 -5.90
C LEU A 89 -4.34 24.23 -5.56
N VAL A 90 -4.74 25.47 -5.80
CA VAL A 90 -3.93 26.65 -5.59
C VAL A 90 -4.03 27.06 -4.12
N PRO A 91 -2.90 27.37 -3.42
CA PRO A 91 -2.94 27.88 -2.05
C PRO A 91 -3.70 29.22 -1.93
N SER A 92 -4.19 29.54 -0.73
CA SER A 92 -4.87 30.82 -0.48
C SER A 92 -3.95 32.03 -0.50
N GLU A 93 -2.76 31.85 0.05
CA GLU A 93 -1.73 32.87 0.08
C GLU A 93 -0.51 32.31 -0.66
N PRO A 94 -0.21 32.81 -1.88
CA PRO A 94 1.06 32.49 -2.51
C PRO A 94 2.19 33.14 -1.70
N ASP A 95 3.02 32.34 -1.04
CA ASP A 95 4.31 32.79 -0.46
C ASP A 95 5.34 33.20 -1.54
N PHE A 96 4.94 33.21 -2.82
CA PHE A 96 5.84 33.48 -3.93
C PHE A 96 5.91 34.99 -4.18
N GLU A 97 7.09 35.57 -3.96
CA GLU A 97 7.41 36.98 -4.26
C GLU A 97 7.42 37.32 -5.78
N GLU A 98 7.10 36.37 -6.66
CA GLU A 98 7.13 36.55 -8.13
C GLU A 98 5.72 36.73 -8.72
N ASP A 99 5.59 37.70 -9.64
CA ASP A 99 4.39 38.08 -10.38
C ASP A 99 3.82 36.93 -11.26
N TYR A 100 3.12 35.98 -10.64
CA TYR A 100 2.32 34.98 -11.36
C TYR A 100 0.86 35.47 -11.44
N ASP A 101 0.56 36.36 -12.40
CA ASP A 101 -0.82 36.80 -12.67
C ASP A 101 -1.78 35.60 -12.85
N ASP A 102 -1.31 34.52 -13.49
CA ASP A 102 -2.09 33.29 -13.71
C ASP A 102 -2.55 32.64 -12.39
N TYR A 103 -1.77 32.78 -11.31
CA TYR A 103 -2.07 32.20 -10.02
C TYR A 103 -3.33 32.82 -9.41
N TYR A 104 -3.41 34.16 -9.39
CA TYR A 104 -4.56 34.88 -8.85
C TYR A 104 -5.83 34.53 -9.63
N VAL A 105 -5.72 34.41 -10.95
CA VAL A 105 -6.86 34.00 -11.77
C VAL A 105 -7.28 32.56 -11.48
N MET A 106 -6.34 31.64 -11.26
CA MET A 106 -6.66 30.27 -10.85
C MET A 106 -7.30 30.21 -9.45
N TRP A 107 -6.83 31.04 -8.52
CA TRP A 107 -7.40 31.18 -7.19
C TRP A 107 -8.84 31.69 -7.25
N ASP A 108 -9.10 32.78 -7.99
CA ASP A 108 -10.44 33.31 -8.20
C ASP A 108 -11.36 32.26 -8.84
N LEU A 109 -10.86 31.55 -9.86
CA LEU A 109 -11.58 30.46 -10.50
C LEU A 109 -11.96 29.35 -9.51
N GLN A 110 -11.04 29.00 -8.62
CA GLN A 110 -11.24 27.99 -7.58
C GLN A 110 -12.34 28.44 -6.60
N GLN A 111 -12.26 29.67 -6.11
CA GLN A 111 -13.24 30.21 -5.16
C GLN A 111 -14.63 30.36 -5.78
N GLU A 112 -14.71 30.88 -6.99
CA GLU A 112 -15.97 31.16 -7.65
C GLU A 112 -16.67 29.92 -8.21
N LEU A 113 -15.92 28.99 -8.82
CA LEU A 113 -16.51 27.93 -9.63
C LEU A 113 -16.37 26.53 -9.04
N LEU A 114 -15.36 26.24 -8.21
CA LEU A 114 -15.15 24.87 -7.74
C LEU A 114 -16.28 24.39 -6.84
N ILE A 115 -16.69 25.19 -5.86
CA ILE A 115 -17.74 24.82 -4.91
C ILE A 115 -19.09 24.64 -5.62
N PRO A 116 -19.55 25.57 -6.49
CA PRO A 116 -20.75 25.34 -7.29
C PRO A 116 -20.64 24.11 -8.19
N ALA A 117 -19.48 23.86 -8.80
CA ALA A 117 -19.28 22.69 -9.66
C ALA A 117 -19.40 21.37 -8.88
N ILE A 118 -18.81 21.30 -7.68
CA ILE A 118 -18.96 20.15 -6.77
C ILE A 118 -20.44 19.98 -6.42
N LYS A 119 -21.11 21.03 -5.93
CA LYS A 119 -22.54 20.98 -5.53
C LYS A 119 -23.49 20.64 -6.69
N ALA A 120 -23.10 20.92 -7.94
CA ALA A 120 -23.88 20.57 -9.13
C ALA A 120 -23.76 19.09 -9.54
N LEU A 121 -22.79 18.35 -8.99
CA LEU A 121 -22.74 16.90 -9.14
C LEU A 121 -23.97 16.28 -8.47
N LYS A 122 -24.59 15.30 -9.13
CA LYS A 122 -25.72 14.58 -8.53
C LYS A 122 -25.30 13.76 -7.31
N ASP A 123 -26.30 13.30 -6.54
CA ASP A 123 -26.17 12.37 -5.39
C ASP A 123 -25.57 10.98 -5.74
N GLY A 124 -24.90 10.83 -6.88
CA GLY A 124 -24.17 9.63 -7.29
C GLY A 124 -22.71 9.60 -6.84
N LEU A 125 -22.18 10.68 -6.26
CA LEU A 125 -20.78 10.73 -5.82
C LEU A 125 -20.53 9.73 -4.69
N THR A 126 -19.60 8.80 -4.92
CA THR A 126 -19.24 7.72 -3.97
C THR A 126 -17.78 7.75 -3.56
N ARG A 127 -16.92 8.34 -4.40
CA ARG A 127 -15.48 8.43 -4.18
C ARG A 127 -14.97 9.82 -4.50
N VAL A 128 -14.09 10.33 -3.65
CA VAL A 128 -13.34 11.57 -3.89
C VAL A 128 -11.86 11.34 -3.64
N ASP A 129 -11.03 11.82 -4.56
CA ASP A 129 -9.58 11.92 -4.39
C ASP A 129 -9.21 13.41 -4.43
N LEU A 130 -8.78 13.96 -3.29
CA LEU A 130 -8.32 15.33 -3.13
C LEU A 130 -6.80 15.35 -3.03
N ASP A 131 -6.16 16.15 -3.89
CA ASP A 131 -4.72 16.39 -3.85
C ASP A 131 -4.45 17.85 -3.51
N LEU A 132 -4.16 18.09 -2.23
CA LEU A 132 -3.84 19.37 -1.60
C LEU A 132 -2.33 19.56 -1.46
N THR A 133 -1.50 18.85 -2.24
CA THR A 133 -0.03 18.96 -2.12
C THR A 133 0.55 20.31 -2.48
N MET A 134 -0.24 21.20 -3.08
CA MET A 134 0.19 22.57 -3.36
C MET A 134 -0.54 23.59 -2.50
N ALA A 135 -1.55 23.21 -1.71
CA ALA A 135 -2.36 24.17 -0.97
C ALA A 135 -2.03 24.17 0.53
N PHE A 136 -1.75 25.35 1.08
CA PHE A 136 -1.33 25.54 2.47
C PHE A 136 -2.48 25.86 3.44
N ASP A 137 -3.73 25.89 2.96
CA ASP A 137 -4.90 26.33 3.73
C ASP A 137 -6.02 25.28 3.64
N PRO A 138 -6.74 24.95 4.73
CA PRO A 138 -7.89 24.08 4.65
C PRO A 138 -8.90 24.65 3.65
N HIS A 139 -9.14 23.90 2.59
CA HIS A 139 -10.29 24.12 1.72
C HIS A 139 -11.58 23.67 2.43
N VAL A 140 -11.92 24.31 3.55
CA VAL A 140 -13.07 24.00 4.40
C VAL A 140 -14.34 23.90 3.54
N ASP A 141 -14.54 24.85 2.63
CA ASP A 141 -15.69 24.89 1.72
C ASP A 141 -15.79 23.66 0.81
N ILE A 142 -14.65 23.09 0.37
CA ILE A 142 -14.63 21.85 -0.41
C ILE A 142 -15.18 20.73 0.46
N PHE A 143 -14.66 20.57 1.68
CA PHE A 143 -15.14 19.54 2.58
C PHE A 143 -16.61 19.74 2.98
N GLU A 144 -17.08 20.99 3.11
CA GLU A 144 -18.49 21.29 3.39
C GLU A 144 -19.38 20.88 2.23
N ALA A 145 -18.96 21.19 1.00
CA ALA A 145 -19.65 20.72 -0.19
C ALA A 145 -19.67 19.18 -0.27
N LEU A 146 -18.55 18.53 0.07
CA LEU A 146 -18.46 17.06 0.10
C LEU A 146 -19.32 16.41 1.18
N ALA A 147 -19.49 17.06 2.34
CA ALA A 147 -20.37 16.60 3.41
C ALA A 147 -21.83 16.52 2.97
N GLY A 148 -22.22 17.28 1.93
CA GLY A 148 -23.54 17.23 1.31
C GLY A 148 -23.85 15.93 0.53
N PHE A 149 -22.88 15.04 0.31
CA PHE A 149 -23.06 13.81 -0.48
C PHE A 149 -23.33 12.58 0.40
N PRO A 150 -24.59 12.14 0.57
CA PRO A 150 -24.94 11.05 1.49
C PRO A 150 -24.43 9.67 1.03
N LYS A 151 -24.00 9.55 -0.23
CA LYS A 151 -23.44 8.32 -0.81
C LYS A 151 -21.92 8.31 -0.87
N LEU A 152 -21.24 9.35 -0.38
CA LEU A 152 -19.80 9.36 -0.30
C LEU A 152 -19.34 8.25 0.66
N ARG A 153 -18.48 7.35 0.17
CA ARG A 153 -17.96 6.18 0.91
C ARG A 153 -16.44 6.16 0.96
N VAL A 154 -15.77 6.70 -0.04
CA VAL A 154 -14.31 6.68 -0.14
C VAL A 154 -13.80 8.11 -0.24
N LEU A 155 -12.91 8.49 0.66
CA LEU A 155 -12.22 9.76 0.63
C LEU A 155 -10.70 9.53 0.70
N ASN A 156 -9.98 9.98 -0.32
CA ASN A 156 -8.53 10.04 -0.29
C ASN A 156 -8.13 11.51 -0.24
N VAL A 157 -7.30 11.89 0.73
CA VAL A 157 -6.76 13.24 0.89
C VAL A 157 -5.25 13.12 0.88
N SER A 158 -4.60 13.84 -0.03
CA SER A 158 -3.15 14.03 -0.03
C SER A 158 -2.88 15.49 0.30
N VAL A 159 -1.94 15.76 1.20
CA VAL A 159 -1.58 17.10 1.67
C VAL A 159 -0.06 17.17 1.70
N ALA A 160 0.52 18.28 1.25
CA ALA A 160 1.95 18.53 1.45
C ALA A 160 2.16 19.23 2.78
N GLY A 161 3.39 19.19 3.28
CA GLY A 161 3.73 19.79 4.57
C GLY A 161 3.20 21.20 4.70
N ILE A 162 2.30 21.39 5.66
CA ILE A 162 1.84 22.71 6.08
C ILE A 162 2.93 23.25 7.00
N ASP A 163 3.54 24.36 6.63
CA ASP A 163 4.37 25.12 7.55
C ASP A 163 3.43 25.80 8.56
N SER A 164 3.53 25.40 9.83
CA SER A 164 2.60 25.76 10.90
C SER A 164 2.71 27.22 11.37
N HIS A 165 3.44 28.08 10.64
CA HIS A 165 3.84 29.38 11.16
C HIS A 165 2.76 30.47 11.13
N ASN A 166 1.68 30.31 10.33
CA ASN A 166 0.70 31.39 10.10
C ASN A 166 -0.77 31.03 10.35
N ARG A 167 -1.11 29.86 10.91
CA ARG A 167 -2.51 29.50 11.16
C ARG A 167 -2.94 29.85 12.59
N ASP A 168 -3.42 31.07 12.77
CA ASP A 168 -4.11 31.49 14.00
C ASP A 168 -5.60 31.06 14.02
N GLU A 169 -6.14 30.49 12.93
CA GLU A 169 -7.55 30.15 12.81
C GLU A 169 -7.84 28.64 12.99
N ASP A 170 -8.80 28.33 13.88
CA ASP A 170 -9.34 27.01 14.18
C ASP A 170 -10.17 26.45 12.99
N GLY A 171 -9.52 26.23 11.84
CA GLY A 171 -10.13 25.57 10.69
C GLY A 171 -10.55 24.13 11.03
N VAL A 172 -11.82 23.92 11.34
CA VAL A 172 -12.36 22.58 11.64
C VAL A 172 -12.90 21.98 10.34
N PHE A 173 -12.30 20.88 9.85
CA PHE A 173 -12.91 20.12 8.77
C PHE A 173 -14.34 19.71 9.15
N PRO A 174 -15.32 19.97 8.27
CA PRO A 174 -16.70 19.61 8.51
C PRO A 174 -16.84 18.09 8.58
N GLN A 175 -17.85 17.65 9.33
CA GLN A 175 -18.08 16.23 9.57
C GLN A 175 -18.64 15.56 8.31
N ILE A 176 -17.84 14.70 7.68
CA ILE A 176 -18.30 13.81 6.61
C ILE A 176 -18.70 12.49 7.27
N SER A 177 -19.98 12.15 7.19
CA SER A 177 -20.52 10.90 7.75
C SER A 177 -20.68 9.82 6.69
N GLY A 178 -20.65 8.55 7.12
CA GLY A 178 -20.90 7.41 6.23
C GLY A 178 -19.70 6.97 5.40
N LEU A 179 -18.49 7.49 5.65
CA LEU A 179 -17.27 6.99 5.00
C LEU A 179 -17.01 5.53 5.41
N GLU A 180 -16.67 4.71 4.43
CA GLU A 180 -16.22 3.32 4.60
C GLU A 180 -14.70 3.20 4.42
N GLU A 181 -14.09 4.03 3.58
CA GLU A 181 -12.64 4.11 3.40
C GLU A 181 -12.14 5.55 3.50
N LEU A 182 -11.12 5.77 4.32
CA LEU A 182 -10.43 7.05 4.47
C LEU A 182 -8.93 6.83 4.31
N ASN A 183 -8.32 7.57 3.39
CA ASN A 183 -6.88 7.57 3.18
C ASN A 183 -6.36 8.98 3.30
N ILE A 184 -5.41 9.19 4.19
CA ILE A 184 -4.78 10.48 4.45
C ILE A 184 -3.29 10.33 4.21
N ASN A 185 -2.77 11.04 3.23
CA ASN A 185 -1.35 11.12 2.92
C ASN A 185 -0.86 12.53 3.21
N SER A 186 0.10 12.68 4.11
CA SER A 186 0.77 13.94 4.45
C SER A 186 2.24 13.81 4.10
N THR A 187 2.71 14.63 3.15
CA THR A 187 4.11 14.64 2.72
C THR A 187 4.82 15.91 3.20
N GLY A 188 5.51 15.86 4.34
CA GLY A 188 6.31 16.97 4.89
C GLY A 188 5.65 17.74 6.05
N GLY A 189 6.32 18.78 6.56
CA GLY A 189 5.80 19.74 7.56
C GLY A 189 5.70 19.25 9.01
N GLU A 190 5.53 20.16 9.97
CA GLU A 190 5.19 19.81 11.35
C GLU A 190 3.71 19.39 11.41
N SER A 191 3.43 18.10 11.62
CA SER A 191 2.08 17.54 11.39
C SER A 191 1.02 17.88 12.46
N GLY A 192 1.34 18.73 13.44
CA GLY A 192 0.51 18.94 14.63
C GLY A 192 -0.92 19.40 14.32
N ASP A 193 -1.08 20.38 13.44
CA ASP A 193 -2.42 20.92 13.12
C ASP A 193 -3.20 20.03 12.18
N PHE A 194 -2.52 19.41 11.20
CA PHE A 194 -3.16 18.46 10.30
C PHE A 194 -3.69 17.21 11.04
N GLN A 195 -3.11 16.84 12.18
CA GLN A 195 -3.66 15.78 13.03
C GLN A 195 -5.03 16.15 13.61
N LYS A 196 -5.22 17.39 14.06
CA LYS A 196 -6.50 17.88 14.59
C LYS A 196 -7.57 17.84 13.49
N GLU A 197 -7.19 18.29 12.30
CA GLU A 197 -8.03 18.24 11.11
C GLU A 197 -8.39 16.80 10.70
N ALA A 198 -7.40 15.91 10.60
CA ALA A 198 -7.61 14.49 10.30
C ALA A 198 -8.57 13.83 11.30
N ARG A 199 -8.44 14.15 12.59
CA ARG A 199 -9.34 13.67 13.63
C ARG A 199 -10.79 14.09 13.37
N ASN A 200 -11.04 15.31 12.89
CA ASN A 200 -12.38 15.79 12.58
C ASN A 200 -13.03 15.03 11.41
N LEU A 201 -12.24 14.44 10.52
CA LEU A 201 -12.73 13.51 9.48
C LEU A 201 -12.94 12.09 10.01
N ILE A 202 -12.00 11.61 10.83
CA ILE A 202 -11.97 10.22 11.33
C ILE A 202 -13.12 9.98 12.32
N VAL A 203 -13.22 10.80 13.36
CA VAL A 203 -14.11 10.55 14.51
C VAL A 203 -15.58 10.40 14.10
N PRO A 204 -16.17 11.28 13.27
CA PRO A 204 -17.55 11.13 12.81
C PRO A 204 -17.77 9.88 11.94
N SER A 205 -16.72 9.41 11.26
CA SER A 205 -16.77 8.27 10.34
C SER A 205 -16.58 6.91 11.01
N LEU A 206 -16.06 6.86 12.24
CA LEU A 206 -15.77 5.61 12.96
C LEU A 206 -16.88 4.53 12.95
N PRO A 207 -18.19 4.86 13.04
CA PRO A 207 -19.25 3.85 13.03
C PRO A 207 -19.36 3.08 11.70
N THR A 208 -18.93 3.69 10.59
CA THR A 208 -19.03 3.11 9.23
C THR A 208 -17.67 2.79 8.61
N LEU A 209 -16.59 3.37 9.15
CA LEU A 209 -15.26 3.28 8.59
C LEU A 209 -14.70 1.86 8.73
N LYS A 210 -14.49 1.19 7.60
CA LYS A 210 -13.92 -0.16 7.51
C LYS A 210 -12.43 -0.14 7.25
N LYS A 211 -11.94 0.86 6.53
CA LYS A 211 -10.54 0.99 6.14
C LYS A 211 -10.01 2.39 6.42
N LEU A 212 -8.93 2.45 7.19
CA LEU A 212 -8.20 3.66 7.51
C LEU A 212 -6.76 3.51 7.06
N CYS A 213 -6.29 4.43 6.21
CA CYS A 213 -4.91 4.51 5.77
C CYS A 213 -4.36 5.88 6.17
N LEU A 214 -3.29 5.88 6.95
CA LEU A 214 -2.60 7.06 7.44
C LEU A 214 -1.16 6.98 6.97
N ASN A 215 -0.71 7.95 6.19
CA ASN A 215 0.63 8.01 5.64
C ASN A 215 1.25 9.38 5.93
N PHE A 216 2.14 9.48 6.90
CA PHE A 216 2.70 10.74 7.40
C PHE A 216 4.21 10.67 7.34
N THR A 217 4.82 11.31 6.35
CA THR A 217 6.26 11.19 6.14
C THR A 217 7.09 11.97 7.16
N SER A 218 6.50 12.94 7.86
CA SER A 218 7.15 13.76 8.90
C SER A 218 6.86 13.24 10.32
N LYS A 219 7.12 14.04 11.37
CA LYS A 219 6.81 13.74 12.78
C LYS A 219 5.32 13.40 12.89
N ALA A 220 4.94 12.12 12.85
CA ALA A 220 3.58 11.63 13.02
C ALA A 220 3.08 11.88 14.46
N PRO A 221 1.75 11.81 14.73
CA PRO A 221 1.24 11.87 16.10
C PRO A 221 1.97 10.84 16.97
N SER A 222 2.28 11.27 18.20
CA SER A 222 2.90 10.38 19.19
C SER A 222 1.99 9.23 19.61
N ASP A 223 0.66 9.32 19.42
CA ASP A 223 -0.24 8.21 19.69
C ASP A 223 -1.42 8.22 18.72
N LEU A 224 -1.72 7.09 18.08
CA LEU A 224 -2.92 6.89 17.26
C LEU A 224 -4.21 7.21 18.03
N SER A 225 -4.18 7.10 19.36
CA SER A 225 -5.34 7.39 20.20
C SER A 225 -5.78 8.85 20.12
N THR A 226 -4.87 9.78 19.80
CA THR A 226 -5.22 11.20 19.60
C THR A 226 -6.12 11.41 18.38
N LEU A 227 -6.01 10.53 17.38
CA LEU A 227 -6.84 10.56 16.16
C LEU A 227 -8.16 9.80 16.35
N LEU A 228 -8.19 8.75 17.17
CA LEU A 228 -9.35 7.87 17.31
C LEU A 228 -10.30 8.26 18.45
N ILE A 229 -9.79 8.90 19.52
CA ILE A 229 -10.62 9.24 20.68
C ILE A 229 -11.41 10.53 20.40
N PRO A 230 -12.75 10.54 20.52
CA PRO A 230 -13.55 11.76 20.43
C PRO A 230 -13.38 12.63 21.68
N GLY A 231 -12.87 13.85 21.52
CA GLY A 231 -12.83 14.91 22.55
C GLY A 231 -12.10 14.59 23.88
N PRO A 232 -12.12 15.54 24.84
CA PRO A 232 -11.66 15.32 26.20
C PRO A 232 -12.54 14.28 26.95
N PRO A 233 -11.97 13.55 27.90
CA PRO A 233 -12.59 12.39 28.57
C PRO A 233 -13.86 12.70 29.39
N GLU A 234 -14.21 13.97 29.58
CA GLU A 234 -15.39 14.37 30.34
C GLU A 234 -16.70 14.14 29.57
N VAL A 235 -16.65 14.01 28.23
CA VAL A 235 -17.82 13.77 27.36
C VAL A 235 -17.91 12.31 26.90
N THR A 236 -16.89 11.47 27.18
CA THR A 236 -16.81 10.08 26.69
C THR A 236 -17.59 9.07 27.53
N SER A 237 -18.39 9.48 28.51
CA SER A 237 -19.23 8.57 29.31
C SER A 237 -20.33 7.84 28.52
N LEU A 238 -20.48 8.14 27.23
CA LEU A 238 -21.33 7.42 26.27
C LEU A 238 -20.55 6.45 25.33
N LEU A 239 -19.30 6.07 25.66
CA LEU A 239 -18.48 5.12 24.89
C LEU A 239 -19.24 3.87 24.37
N PRO A 240 -18.89 3.34 23.18
CA PRO A 240 -18.57 4.03 21.93
C PRO A 240 -19.44 3.50 20.79
N SER A 241 -19.64 4.28 19.73
CA SER A 241 -19.95 3.71 18.43
C SER A 241 -18.94 2.60 18.13
N VAL A 242 -19.42 1.37 17.95
CA VAL A 242 -18.57 0.21 17.64
C VAL A 242 -17.81 0.55 16.37
N SER A 243 -16.51 0.83 16.50
CA SER A 243 -15.66 1.06 15.34
C SER A 243 -15.68 -0.17 14.45
N MET A 244 -15.90 0.04 13.15
CA MET A 244 -15.96 -1.02 12.16
C MET A 244 -14.63 -1.22 11.43
N ILE A 245 -13.55 -0.60 11.92
CA ILE A 245 -12.24 -0.64 11.25
C ILE A 245 -11.75 -2.08 11.21
N GLN A 246 -11.65 -2.62 10.00
CA GLN A 246 -11.12 -3.94 9.67
C GLN A 246 -9.71 -3.87 9.10
N HIS A 247 -9.39 -2.78 8.40
CA HIS A 247 -8.10 -2.54 7.77
C HIS A 247 -7.50 -1.24 8.29
N LEU A 248 -6.35 -1.34 8.94
CA LEU A 248 -5.56 -0.20 9.36
C LEU A 248 -4.19 -0.23 8.68
N ARG A 249 -3.85 0.84 7.97
CA ARG A 249 -2.51 1.07 7.43
C ARG A 249 -1.92 2.32 8.05
N LEU A 250 -0.74 2.18 8.64
CA LEU A 250 0.06 3.24 9.22
C LEU A 250 1.40 3.27 8.48
N HIS A 251 1.69 4.36 7.80
CA HIS A 251 2.97 4.61 7.15
C HIS A 251 3.52 5.94 7.66
N GLY A 252 4.81 5.99 7.94
CA GLY A 252 5.41 7.19 8.47
C GLY A 252 6.34 6.94 9.63
N SER A 253 7.04 7.99 10.08
CA SER A 253 8.03 7.83 11.12
C SER A 253 7.37 7.46 12.46
N THR A 254 6.63 8.30 13.17
CA THR A 254 6.45 8.11 14.63
C THR A 254 5.16 7.46 15.15
N TYR A 255 4.44 6.63 14.39
CA TYR A 255 3.19 6.05 14.91
C TYR A 255 3.43 5.06 16.06
N PHE A 256 2.99 5.46 17.26
CA PHE A 256 2.75 4.54 18.36
C PHE A 256 1.24 4.34 18.49
N ALA A 257 0.81 3.10 18.64
CA ALA A 257 -0.57 2.82 18.95
C ALA A 257 -0.64 2.48 20.44
N GLY A 258 -1.09 3.41 21.28
CA GLY A 258 -1.24 3.15 22.71
C GLY A 258 -2.27 2.06 23.01
N ARG A 259 -2.28 1.57 24.25
CA ARG A 259 -3.27 0.59 24.76
C ARG A 259 -4.72 1.06 24.55
N THR A 260 -4.95 2.36 24.59
CA THR A 260 -6.26 2.99 24.37
C THR A 260 -6.77 2.83 22.95
N SER A 261 -5.88 2.82 21.95
CA SER A 261 -6.25 2.66 20.54
C SER A 261 -6.87 1.29 20.25
N ALA A 262 -6.40 0.23 20.91
CA ALA A 262 -6.91 -1.13 20.74
C ALA A 262 -8.42 -1.26 21.02
N LEU A 263 -8.97 -0.43 21.93
CA LEU A 263 -10.41 -0.41 22.26
C LEU A 263 -11.29 -0.04 21.05
N TYR A 264 -10.74 0.72 20.10
CA TYR A 264 -11.40 1.15 18.86
C TYR A 264 -11.08 0.23 17.67
N LEU A 265 -10.33 -0.85 17.89
CA LEU A 265 -9.83 -1.74 16.84
C LEU A 265 -10.31 -3.19 17.03
N LYS A 266 -11.44 -3.38 17.73
CA LYS A 266 -11.99 -4.72 18.05
C LYS A 266 -12.28 -5.58 16.81
N ASN A 267 -12.56 -4.95 15.67
CA ASN A 267 -12.85 -5.60 14.39
C ASN A 267 -11.62 -5.69 13.46
N LEU A 268 -10.45 -5.28 13.93
CA LEU A 268 -9.24 -5.22 13.11
C LEU A 268 -8.79 -6.61 12.69
N THR A 269 -8.67 -6.82 11.38
CA THR A 269 -8.22 -8.08 10.78
C THR A 269 -7.01 -7.89 9.87
N HIS A 270 -6.80 -6.69 9.34
CA HIS A 270 -5.66 -6.34 8.51
C HIS A 270 -4.92 -5.16 9.13
N LEU A 271 -3.62 -5.35 9.39
CA LEU A 271 -2.75 -4.32 9.91
C LEU A 271 -1.49 -4.21 9.04
N ASP A 272 -1.17 -2.98 8.66
CA ASP A 272 -0.06 -2.66 7.76
C ASP A 272 0.74 -1.51 8.35
N ILE A 273 1.85 -1.78 9.04
CA ILE A 273 2.68 -0.79 9.75
C ILE A 273 4.05 -0.67 9.07
N HIS A 274 4.29 0.50 8.49
CA HIS A 274 5.57 0.92 7.94
C HIS A 274 6.14 2.04 8.79
N ASN A 275 6.72 1.68 9.94
CA ASN A 275 7.40 2.65 10.80
C ASN A 275 8.86 2.78 10.37
N ASP A 276 9.27 3.97 9.93
CA ASP A 276 10.65 4.30 9.52
C ASP A 276 11.46 4.92 10.67
N LEU A 277 11.20 4.47 11.90
CA LEU A 277 11.78 5.11 13.07
C LEU A 277 13.25 4.75 13.24
N LYS A 278 14.08 5.73 12.94
CA LYS A 278 15.34 5.98 13.64
C LYS A 278 15.07 6.40 15.09
N VAL A 279 14.26 5.66 15.86
CA VAL A 279 14.25 5.88 17.30
C VAL A 279 15.65 5.47 17.76
N SER A 280 16.46 6.46 18.11
CA SER A 280 17.75 6.28 18.78
C SER A 280 17.54 5.77 20.22
N SER A 281 16.63 4.81 20.42
CA SER A 281 16.36 4.24 21.72
C SER A 281 17.59 3.43 22.09
N THR A 282 18.52 4.09 22.78
CA THR A 282 19.68 3.52 23.44
C THR A 282 19.33 2.41 24.42
N HIS A 283 18.03 2.17 24.68
CA HIS A 283 17.52 1.24 25.68
C HIS A 283 16.70 0.06 25.11
N GLY A 284 16.58 -0.10 23.80
CA GLY A 284 15.99 -1.32 23.21
C GLY A 284 14.48 -1.51 23.45
N ASP A 285 13.80 -0.55 24.07
CA ASP A 285 12.36 -0.64 24.32
C ASP A 285 11.56 -0.59 23.01
N ASP A 286 10.66 -1.56 22.82
CA ASP A 286 9.71 -1.54 21.71
C ASP A 286 8.62 -0.50 22.00
N PRO A 287 8.53 0.58 21.21
CA PRO A 287 7.54 1.61 21.49
C PRO A 287 6.10 1.18 21.17
N ASN A 288 5.93 0.06 20.46
CA ASN A 288 4.63 -0.58 20.23
C ASN A 288 4.34 -1.73 21.19
N ALA A 289 5.16 -1.97 22.23
CA ALA A 289 4.94 -3.07 23.18
C ALA A 289 3.52 -3.05 23.77
N LEU A 290 3.10 -1.89 24.28
CA LEU A 290 1.77 -1.69 24.86
C LEU A 290 0.64 -1.87 23.84
N PHE A 291 0.91 -1.67 22.55
CA PHE A 291 -0.06 -1.92 21.49
C PHE A 291 -0.36 -3.41 21.36
N TRP A 292 0.70 -4.21 21.22
CA TRP A 292 0.60 -5.65 21.01
C TRP A 292 -0.05 -6.34 22.20
N ASP A 293 0.32 -5.93 23.42
CA ASP A 293 -0.32 -6.41 24.65
C ASP A 293 -1.81 -6.08 24.66
N ALA A 294 -2.19 -4.85 24.27
CA ALA A 294 -3.57 -4.43 24.24
C ALA A 294 -4.41 -5.20 23.19
N LEU A 295 -3.85 -5.51 22.02
CA LEU A 295 -4.51 -6.36 21.02
C LEU A 295 -4.73 -7.78 21.57
N SER A 296 -3.72 -8.32 22.26
CA SER A 296 -3.79 -9.63 22.91
C SER A 296 -4.88 -9.68 23.98
N GLU A 297 -4.88 -8.73 24.90
CA GLU A 297 -5.87 -8.60 25.97
C GLU A 297 -7.30 -8.44 25.45
N ALA A 298 -7.46 -7.70 24.35
CA ALA A 298 -8.75 -7.51 23.67
C ALA A 298 -9.16 -8.72 22.81
N ASN A 299 -8.34 -9.79 22.75
CA ASN A 299 -8.52 -10.96 21.89
C ASN A 299 -8.75 -10.58 20.41
N ILE A 300 -8.08 -9.51 19.95
CA ILE A 300 -8.08 -9.10 18.55
C ILE A 300 -7.12 -10.03 17.81
N ARG A 301 -7.57 -10.66 16.73
CA ARG A 301 -6.80 -11.65 15.96
C ARG A 301 -6.62 -11.16 14.53
N LEU A 302 -5.40 -10.79 14.18
CA LEU A 302 -5.09 -10.36 12.82
C LEU A 302 -5.11 -11.56 11.87
N GLN A 303 -5.69 -11.35 10.69
CA GLN A 303 -5.61 -12.29 9.57
C GLN A 303 -4.47 -11.90 8.64
N LEU A 304 -4.19 -10.62 8.49
CA LEU A 304 -3.15 -10.11 7.60
C LEU A 304 -2.29 -9.11 8.36
N LEU A 305 -0.99 -9.36 8.39
CA LEU A 305 -0.02 -8.49 9.02
C LEU A 305 1.09 -8.14 8.03
N PHE A 306 1.28 -6.84 7.83
CA PHE A 306 2.48 -6.28 7.23
C PHE A 306 3.20 -5.39 8.26
N VAL A 307 4.48 -5.67 8.51
CA VAL A 307 5.31 -4.85 9.42
C VAL A 307 6.72 -4.68 8.87
N ASN A 308 7.34 -3.51 9.06
CA ASN A 308 8.76 -3.32 8.70
C ASN A 308 9.74 -3.71 9.81
N ARG A 309 9.26 -3.87 11.05
CA ARG A 309 10.11 -4.22 12.20
C ARG A 309 9.46 -5.32 13.02
N VAL A 310 10.28 -6.27 13.43
CA VAL A 310 9.88 -7.39 14.31
C VAL A 310 10.41 -7.11 15.70
N THR A 311 9.56 -7.29 16.71
CA THR A 311 9.91 -7.07 18.12
C THR A 311 9.50 -8.30 18.95
N PRO A 312 10.09 -8.52 20.14
CA PRO A 312 9.74 -9.67 20.98
C PRO A 312 8.25 -9.73 21.35
N THR A 313 7.67 -8.58 21.69
CA THR A 313 6.25 -8.36 22.02
C THR A 313 5.34 -8.65 20.84
N LEU A 314 5.70 -8.25 19.61
CA LEU A 314 4.98 -8.66 18.42
C LEU A 314 4.97 -10.18 18.26
N LEU A 315 6.11 -10.85 18.41
CA LEU A 315 6.20 -12.30 18.29
C LEU A 315 5.37 -13.01 19.37
N GLN A 316 5.38 -12.49 20.61
CA GLN A 316 4.53 -12.98 21.69
C GLN A 316 3.04 -12.84 21.35
N TYR A 317 2.63 -11.69 20.80
CA TYR A 317 1.27 -11.48 20.33
C TYR A 317 0.89 -12.48 19.22
N LEU A 318 1.73 -12.66 18.21
CA LEU A 318 1.46 -13.64 17.13
C LEU A 318 1.40 -15.08 17.66
N ALA A 319 2.24 -15.44 18.63
CA ALA A 319 2.21 -16.75 19.27
C ALA A 319 0.97 -16.97 20.17
N SER A 320 0.25 -15.92 20.55
CA SER A 320 -0.91 -16.00 21.46
C SER A 320 -2.20 -16.50 20.80
N TYR A 321 -2.26 -16.53 19.46
CA TYR A 321 -3.46 -16.97 18.72
C TYR A 321 -3.08 -17.69 17.44
N SER A 322 -3.98 -18.53 16.91
CA SER A 322 -3.84 -19.15 15.58
C SER A 322 -4.81 -18.53 14.58
N GLY A 323 -4.55 -18.74 13.27
CA GLY A 323 -5.43 -18.25 12.21
C GLY A 323 -4.89 -17.09 11.37
N LEU A 324 -3.63 -16.70 11.55
CA LEU A 324 -2.98 -15.72 10.67
C LEU A 324 -2.95 -16.25 9.23
N VAL A 325 -3.54 -15.49 8.31
CA VAL A 325 -3.67 -15.85 6.90
C VAL A 325 -2.48 -15.35 6.10
N GLY A 326 -1.91 -14.19 6.42
CA GLY A 326 -0.80 -13.62 5.67
C GLY A 326 0.14 -12.84 6.56
N LEU A 327 1.43 -13.11 6.41
CA LEU A 327 2.50 -12.44 7.12
C LEU A 327 3.54 -11.92 6.14
N LYS A 328 3.77 -10.62 6.16
CA LYS A 328 4.85 -10.01 5.40
C LYS A 328 5.65 -9.10 6.30
N ILE A 329 6.92 -9.45 6.45
CA ILE A 329 7.88 -8.66 7.19
C ILE A 329 8.74 -7.95 6.15
N GLY A 330 8.52 -6.65 6.06
CA GLY A 330 9.42 -5.73 5.38
C GLY A 330 10.63 -5.45 6.27
N GLY A 331 11.60 -4.74 5.71
CA GLY A 331 12.65 -4.08 6.45
C GLY A 331 12.79 -2.68 5.91
N GLU A 332 13.55 -1.88 6.64
CA GLU A 332 13.93 -0.53 6.25
C GLU A 332 14.63 -0.53 4.89
N SER A 333 14.89 0.65 4.33
CA SER A 333 15.69 0.74 3.10
C SER A 333 16.99 -0.08 3.24
N GLU A 334 17.49 -0.71 2.17
CA GLU A 334 18.72 -1.54 2.25
C GLU A 334 19.89 -0.78 2.92
N ALA A 335 19.94 0.53 2.73
CA ALA A 335 20.93 1.41 3.33
C ALA A 335 20.84 1.47 4.86
N GLU A 336 19.63 1.33 5.41
CA GLU A 336 19.36 1.33 6.85
C GLU A 336 19.42 -0.07 7.45
N ALA A 337 18.92 -1.09 6.75
CA ALA A 337 19.10 -2.49 7.14
C ALA A 337 20.58 -2.84 7.37
N TYR A 338 21.50 -2.23 6.60
CA TYR A 338 22.94 -2.41 6.80
C TYR A 338 23.49 -1.69 8.03
N LYS A 339 22.99 -0.48 8.32
CA LYS A 339 23.46 0.34 9.46
C LYS A 339 22.90 -0.15 10.78
N ASN A 340 21.65 -0.61 10.77
CA ASN A 340 20.93 -1.10 11.92
C ASN A 340 21.12 -2.61 12.06
N ARG A 341 22.38 -3.05 12.19
CA ARG A 341 22.68 -4.41 12.68
C ARG A 341 22.11 -4.52 14.10
N GLN A 342 20.84 -4.92 14.20
CA GLN A 342 20.19 -5.10 15.48
C GLN A 342 20.75 -6.34 16.15
N GLU A 343 21.53 -6.14 17.21
CA GLU A 343 21.81 -7.20 18.18
C GLU A 343 20.47 -7.83 18.59
N GLY A 344 20.36 -9.16 18.46
CA GLY A 344 19.13 -9.90 18.73
C GLY A 344 18.25 -10.24 17.50
N SER A 345 18.61 -9.80 16.29
CA SER A 345 17.87 -10.19 15.08
C SER A 345 17.76 -11.72 14.91
N GLU A 346 18.82 -12.47 15.24
CA GLU A 346 18.83 -13.94 15.17
C GLU A 346 17.86 -14.60 16.16
N SER A 347 17.73 -14.09 17.38
CA SER A 347 16.79 -14.65 18.36
C SER A 347 15.34 -14.37 17.98
N LEU A 348 15.08 -13.21 17.38
CA LEU A 348 13.77 -12.86 16.82
C LEU A 348 13.41 -13.76 15.64
N ALA A 349 14.32 -13.94 14.68
CA ALA A 349 14.10 -14.83 13.55
C ALA A 349 13.84 -16.27 14.02
N ARG A 350 14.67 -16.78 14.94
CA ARG A 350 14.49 -18.10 15.53
C ARG A 350 13.12 -18.24 16.20
N ASN A 351 12.73 -17.30 17.05
CA ASN A 351 11.43 -17.34 17.72
C ASN A 351 10.26 -17.30 16.71
N LEU A 352 10.38 -16.50 15.65
CA LEU A 352 9.36 -16.51 14.59
C LEU A 352 9.24 -17.89 13.94
N PHE A 353 10.35 -18.49 13.49
CA PHE A 353 10.30 -19.78 12.79
C PHE A 353 9.97 -20.96 13.71
N ASP A 354 10.43 -20.95 14.96
CA ASP A 354 10.23 -22.06 15.89
C ASP A 354 8.88 -22.01 16.60
N SER A 355 8.37 -20.81 16.90
CA SER A 355 7.15 -20.63 17.70
C SER A 355 5.96 -20.16 16.87
N VAL A 356 6.14 -19.13 16.04
CA VAL A 356 5.02 -18.42 15.38
C VAL A 356 4.57 -19.13 14.10
N ILE A 357 5.49 -19.40 13.17
CA ILE A 357 5.15 -20.03 11.89
C ILE A 357 4.43 -21.39 12.06
N PRO A 358 4.89 -22.30 12.94
CA PRO A 358 4.23 -23.59 13.13
C PRO A 358 2.81 -23.41 13.70
N HIS A 359 2.59 -22.40 14.52
CA HIS A 359 1.28 -22.10 15.11
C HIS A 359 0.24 -21.63 14.08
N HIS A 360 0.68 -21.07 12.95
CA HIS A 360 -0.19 -20.60 11.86
C HIS A 360 -0.09 -21.43 10.58
N CYS A 361 0.57 -22.59 10.62
CA CYS A 361 0.89 -23.38 9.42
C CYS A 361 -0.33 -23.77 8.57
N ASN A 362 -1.50 -23.96 9.18
CA ASN A 362 -2.70 -24.35 8.47
C ASN A 362 -3.37 -23.20 7.70
N THR A 363 -3.11 -21.94 8.09
CA THR A 363 -3.81 -20.77 7.54
C THR A 363 -2.94 -19.85 6.71
N LEU A 364 -1.61 -19.85 6.91
CA LEU A 364 -0.69 -18.98 6.19
C LEU A 364 -0.71 -19.26 4.67
N LYS A 365 -0.93 -18.20 3.89
CA LYS A 365 -1.01 -18.18 2.43
C LYS A 365 0.12 -17.37 1.79
N PRO A 366 0.22 -16.03 1.98
CA PRO A 366 1.46 -15.32 1.70
C PRO A 366 2.36 -15.29 2.93
N LEU A 367 3.62 -15.68 2.73
CA LEU A 367 4.69 -15.52 3.70
C LEU A 367 5.88 -14.81 3.04
N SER A 368 6.35 -13.70 3.60
CA SER A 368 7.39 -12.89 2.98
C SER A 368 8.34 -12.26 3.99
N PHE A 369 9.64 -12.35 3.72
CA PHE A 369 10.72 -11.76 4.53
C PHE A 369 11.74 -10.98 3.68
N SER A 370 11.40 -10.59 2.45
CA SER A 370 12.31 -10.13 1.39
C SER A 370 13.23 -8.92 1.71
N HIS A 371 13.02 -8.25 2.83
CA HIS A 371 13.71 -7.01 3.20
C HIS A 371 14.32 -7.05 4.60
N CYS A 372 14.30 -8.20 5.27
CA CYS A 372 14.92 -8.36 6.59
C CYS A 372 16.45 -8.46 6.50
N ASP A 373 17.13 -8.37 7.65
CA ASP A 373 18.56 -8.63 7.75
C ASP A 373 18.88 -10.06 7.29
N TYR A 374 19.63 -10.17 6.20
CA TYR A 374 19.90 -11.47 5.59
C TYR A 374 20.66 -12.43 6.50
N ARG A 375 21.43 -11.99 7.49
CA ARG A 375 22.19 -12.92 8.34
C ARG A 375 21.26 -13.75 9.21
N ALA A 376 20.33 -13.07 9.88
CA ALA A 376 19.36 -13.70 10.77
C ALA A 376 18.18 -14.33 10.02
N TRP A 377 17.77 -13.74 8.88
CA TRP A 377 16.53 -14.08 8.18
C TRP A 377 16.72 -14.91 6.92
N SER A 378 17.96 -15.23 6.55
CA SER A 378 18.18 -16.19 5.46
C SER A 378 17.63 -17.56 5.83
N VAL A 379 17.07 -18.24 4.83
CA VAL A 379 16.53 -19.58 5.02
C VAL A 379 17.65 -20.55 5.43
N THR A 380 17.46 -21.20 6.57
CA THR A 380 18.30 -22.27 7.09
C THR A 380 17.56 -23.61 7.01
N GLU A 381 18.27 -24.71 7.24
CA GLU A 381 17.68 -26.05 7.29
C GLU A 381 16.49 -26.13 8.26
N ASP A 382 16.64 -25.52 9.43
CA ASP A 382 15.60 -25.55 10.46
C ASP A 382 14.43 -24.65 10.09
N TYR A 383 14.68 -23.45 9.57
CA TYR A 383 13.60 -22.56 9.11
C TYR A 383 12.80 -23.19 7.97
N LEU A 384 13.49 -23.84 7.03
CA LEU A 384 12.83 -24.55 5.93
C LEU A 384 11.91 -25.66 6.44
N LYS A 385 12.33 -26.45 7.43
CA LYS A 385 11.45 -27.48 8.03
C LYS A 385 10.14 -26.88 8.52
N GLN A 386 10.20 -25.73 9.19
CA GLN A 386 9.01 -25.05 9.71
C GLN A 386 8.13 -24.49 8.58
N ILE A 387 8.72 -23.86 7.56
CA ILE A 387 7.99 -23.38 6.37
C ILE A 387 7.27 -24.52 5.65
N LEU A 388 7.89 -25.69 5.53
CA LEU A 388 7.31 -26.85 4.85
C LEU A 388 6.08 -27.43 5.57
N LEU A 389 5.83 -27.05 6.83
CA LEU A 389 4.58 -27.37 7.53
C LEU A 389 3.40 -26.58 6.97
N CYS A 390 3.63 -25.43 6.34
CA CYS A 390 2.58 -24.53 5.89
C CYS A 390 1.96 -24.93 4.54
N LYS A 391 1.11 -25.97 4.52
CA LYS A 391 0.55 -26.54 3.28
C LYS A 391 -0.37 -25.58 2.50
N SER A 392 -0.88 -24.55 3.16
CA SER A 392 -1.74 -23.52 2.56
C SER A 392 -0.96 -22.41 1.84
N LEU A 393 0.38 -22.45 1.85
CA LEU A 393 1.19 -21.41 1.21
C LEU A 393 0.90 -21.32 -0.29
N VAL A 394 0.53 -20.12 -0.72
CA VAL A 394 0.32 -19.74 -2.13
C VAL A 394 1.48 -18.89 -2.65
N ARG A 395 2.08 -18.08 -1.76
CA ARG A 395 3.21 -17.23 -2.08
C ARG A 395 4.25 -17.27 -0.98
N LEU A 396 5.52 -17.47 -1.36
CA LEU A 396 6.65 -17.49 -0.46
C LEU A 396 7.76 -16.57 -0.98
N ASP A 397 8.14 -15.57 -0.20
CA ASP A 397 9.26 -14.68 -0.48
C ASP A 397 10.36 -14.90 0.58
N ILE A 398 11.48 -15.49 0.20
CA ILE A 398 12.58 -15.89 1.10
C ILE A 398 13.88 -15.15 0.78
N ILE A 399 14.68 -14.90 1.82
CA ILE A 399 16.07 -14.46 1.65
C ILE A 399 16.96 -15.69 1.57
N TYR A 400 17.86 -15.71 0.60
CA TYR A 400 18.88 -16.74 0.46
C TYR A 400 20.28 -16.11 0.56
N HIS A 401 21.06 -16.58 1.53
CA HIS A 401 22.44 -16.15 1.74
C HIS A 401 23.39 -16.86 0.77
N PHE A 402 24.23 -16.08 0.07
CA PHE A 402 25.32 -16.61 -0.75
C PHE A 402 26.65 -16.54 0.00
N PRO A 403 27.22 -17.69 0.43
CA PRO A 403 28.53 -17.70 1.08
C PRO A 403 29.61 -17.21 0.10
N LYS A 404 30.59 -16.45 0.59
CA LYS A 404 31.73 -16.04 -0.25
C LYS A 404 32.60 -17.27 -0.51
N LYS A 405 33.00 -17.52 -1.77
CA LYS A 405 33.96 -18.60 -2.13
C LYS A 405 35.27 -18.58 -1.31
N LEU A 406 35.61 -17.43 -0.72
CA LEU A 406 36.82 -17.21 0.09
C LEU A 406 36.64 -17.53 1.59
N GLU A 407 35.43 -17.71 2.10
CA GLU A 407 35.18 -18.08 3.51
C GLU A 407 35.43 -19.56 3.80
N VAL A 408 35.68 -20.36 2.76
CA VAL A 408 36.07 -21.77 2.90
C VAL A 408 37.49 -21.90 3.45
N ASP A 409 38.32 -20.86 3.32
CA ASP A 409 39.70 -20.85 3.82
C ASP A 409 39.82 -20.10 5.16
N LYS A 410 39.44 -20.80 6.23
CA LYS A 410 40.05 -20.78 7.56
C LYS A 410 39.82 -19.55 8.46
N SER A 411 39.16 -19.84 9.60
CA SER A 411 39.23 -19.20 10.93
C SER A 411 38.09 -18.28 11.41
N PHE A 412 37.22 -17.77 10.53
CA PHE A 412 35.96 -17.10 10.95
C PHE A 412 34.76 -18.02 10.75
N VAL A 413 34.71 -19.10 11.55
CA VAL A 413 33.57 -20.02 11.58
C VAL A 413 32.48 -19.41 12.47
N SER A 414 31.79 -18.37 12.02
CA SER A 414 30.39 -18.25 12.40
C SER A 414 29.62 -19.15 11.45
N ALA A 415 29.42 -20.41 11.86
CA ALA A 415 28.74 -21.44 11.07
C ALA A 415 27.25 -21.10 10.94
N THR A 416 26.91 -20.09 10.15
CA THR A 416 25.54 -19.89 9.71
C THR A 416 25.18 -21.10 8.84
N PRO A 417 24.19 -21.91 9.26
CA PRO A 417 23.84 -23.12 8.53
C PRO A 417 23.35 -22.75 7.13
N PHE A 418 24.08 -23.21 6.11
CA PHE A 418 23.80 -22.93 4.71
C PHE A 418 23.07 -24.11 4.06
N ILE A 419 22.03 -23.82 3.28
CA ILE A 419 21.37 -24.79 2.40
C ILE A 419 21.81 -24.49 0.96
N GLU A 420 22.24 -25.52 0.23
CA GLU A 420 22.48 -25.39 -1.20
C GLU A 420 21.18 -25.03 -1.95
N ILE A 421 21.22 -24.03 -2.84
CA ILE A 421 20.05 -23.57 -3.59
C ILE A 421 19.30 -24.70 -4.31
N ALA A 422 20.02 -25.68 -4.88
CA ALA A 422 19.42 -26.82 -5.55
C ALA A 422 18.59 -27.67 -4.57
N SER A 423 19.14 -27.93 -3.36
CA SER A 423 18.46 -28.66 -2.28
C SER A 423 17.26 -27.88 -1.72
N LEU A 424 17.40 -26.56 -1.58
CA LEU A 424 16.29 -25.69 -1.17
C LEU A 424 15.14 -25.75 -2.18
N LEU A 425 15.45 -25.57 -3.46
CA LEU A 425 14.45 -25.57 -4.53
C LEU A 425 13.79 -26.93 -4.69
N SER A 426 14.54 -28.04 -4.66
CA SER A 426 13.94 -29.37 -4.74
C SER A 426 12.94 -29.58 -3.60
N ARG A 427 13.33 -29.32 -2.35
CA ARG A 427 12.43 -29.53 -1.20
C ARG A 427 11.17 -28.68 -1.21
N LEU A 428 11.27 -27.44 -1.67
CA LEU A 428 10.10 -26.55 -1.83
C LEU A 428 9.18 -27.02 -2.96
N LEU A 429 9.74 -27.62 -4.02
CA LEU A 429 9.03 -27.97 -5.25
C LEU A 429 8.68 -29.47 -5.36
N ASP A 430 9.17 -30.35 -4.48
CA ASP A 430 8.93 -31.81 -4.51
C ASP A 430 7.51 -32.20 -4.04
N GLY A 431 6.52 -31.32 -4.23
CA GLY A 431 5.13 -31.53 -3.82
C GLY A 431 4.85 -31.26 -2.34
N THR A 432 5.87 -30.88 -1.55
CA THR A 432 5.72 -30.59 -0.13
C THR A 432 4.80 -29.39 0.13
N LEU A 433 4.78 -28.42 -0.77
CA LEU A 433 3.92 -27.23 -0.73
C LEU A 433 2.98 -27.25 -1.94
N PRO A 434 1.86 -28.02 -1.88
CA PRO A 434 1.04 -28.32 -3.06
C PRO A 434 0.31 -27.10 -3.64
N ASN A 435 0.14 -26.04 -2.85
CA ASN A 435 -0.58 -24.83 -3.26
C ASN A 435 0.35 -23.68 -3.65
N LEU A 436 1.67 -23.87 -3.64
CA LEU A 436 2.62 -22.80 -3.88
C LEU A 436 2.57 -22.39 -5.35
N LEU A 437 2.09 -21.17 -5.62
CA LEU A 437 1.99 -20.60 -6.97
C LEU A 437 3.10 -19.59 -7.27
N THR A 438 3.64 -18.95 -6.24
CA THR A 438 4.67 -17.92 -6.40
C THR A 438 5.80 -18.13 -5.41
N LEU A 439 7.01 -18.33 -5.91
CA LEU A 439 8.23 -18.37 -5.12
C LEU A 439 9.12 -17.20 -5.53
N ILE A 440 9.46 -16.33 -4.57
CA ILE A 440 10.41 -15.24 -4.75
C ILE A 440 11.65 -15.55 -3.91
N VAL A 441 12.78 -15.74 -4.57
CA VAL A 441 14.06 -15.90 -3.89
C VAL A 441 14.83 -14.59 -4.02
N VAL A 442 15.09 -13.97 -2.88
CA VAL A 442 15.84 -12.73 -2.77
C VAL A 442 17.26 -13.06 -2.37
N PRO A 443 18.24 -12.87 -3.28
CA PRO A 443 19.61 -12.92 -2.85
C PRO A 443 19.96 -11.93 -1.79
N ALA A 444 20.79 -12.39 -0.88
CA ALA A 444 21.62 -11.50 -0.10
C ALA A 444 23.05 -12.01 -0.03
N ARG A 445 23.97 -11.06 -0.05
CA ARG A 445 25.40 -11.30 0.12
C ARG A 445 25.92 -10.29 1.12
N GLU A 446 26.88 -10.73 1.92
CA GLU A 446 27.65 -9.80 2.73
C GLU A 446 28.38 -8.80 1.82
N PRO A 447 28.09 -7.49 1.96
CA PRO A 447 28.83 -6.49 1.21
C PRO A 447 30.31 -6.62 1.56
N ASP A 448 31.15 -6.39 0.56
CA ASP A 448 32.59 -6.52 0.76
C ASP A 448 33.11 -5.23 1.40
N ASP A 449 33.47 -5.27 2.68
CA ASP A 449 33.95 -4.12 3.48
C ASP A 449 35.19 -3.44 2.84
N SER A 450 35.86 -4.12 1.90
CA SER A 450 36.98 -3.61 1.11
C SER A 450 36.62 -2.43 0.19
N PHE A 451 35.34 -2.17 -0.06
CA PHE A 451 34.86 -0.98 -0.75
C PHE A 451 34.27 -0.02 0.29
N GLY A 452 35.05 0.96 0.77
CA GLY A 452 34.59 1.92 1.78
C GLY A 452 33.39 2.76 1.30
N LEU A 453 32.46 3.13 2.20
CA LEU A 453 31.09 3.70 2.03
C LEU A 453 30.73 4.70 0.89
N SER A 454 31.65 5.14 0.02
CA SER A 454 31.44 6.18 -1.01
C SER A 454 30.80 5.74 -2.35
N TRP A 455 30.25 4.52 -2.47
CA TRP A 455 29.91 3.86 -3.74
C TRP A 455 28.42 3.45 -3.89
N ILE A 456 27.55 3.92 -2.98
CA ILE A 456 26.13 3.53 -2.92
C ILE A 456 25.32 3.85 -4.19
N THR A 457 25.84 4.65 -5.13
CA THR A 457 25.03 5.12 -6.27
C THR A 457 25.12 4.32 -7.58
N SER A 458 26.10 3.43 -7.84
CA SER A 458 26.12 2.73 -9.15
C SER A 458 26.98 1.45 -9.36
N GLY A 459 28.02 1.17 -8.57
CA GLY A 459 29.00 0.10 -8.85
C GLY A 459 28.66 -1.38 -8.48
N PRO A 460 28.02 -1.71 -7.34
CA PRO A 460 27.82 -3.10 -6.89
C PRO A 460 26.82 -3.90 -7.74
N ARG A 461 25.95 -3.20 -8.46
CA ARG A 461 24.77 -3.76 -9.14
C ARG A 461 25.16 -4.77 -10.24
N MET A 462 26.21 -4.49 -11.02
CA MET A 462 26.64 -5.40 -12.09
C MET A 462 27.33 -6.67 -11.56
N LYS A 463 28.08 -6.60 -10.45
CA LYS A 463 28.78 -7.78 -9.91
C LYS A 463 27.84 -8.77 -9.23
N LEU A 464 26.78 -8.30 -8.57
CA LEU A 464 25.76 -9.17 -8.00
C LEU A 464 24.95 -9.88 -9.09
N ILE A 465 24.57 -9.14 -10.15
CA ILE A 465 23.89 -9.68 -11.34
C ILE A 465 24.76 -10.72 -12.05
N ASN A 466 26.05 -10.44 -12.26
CA ASN A 466 26.96 -11.37 -12.93
C ASN A 466 27.26 -12.61 -12.08
N GLY A 467 27.54 -12.45 -10.78
CA GLY A 467 27.74 -13.59 -9.88
C GLY A 467 26.50 -14.49 -9.75
N TRP A 468 25.31 -13.91 -9.85
CA TRP A 468 24.06 -14.66 -9.92
C TRP A 468 23.82 -15.34 -11.25
N ARG A 469 24.14 -14.67 -12.35
CA ARG A 469 24.08 -15.28 -13.67
C ARG A 469 25.00 -16.48 -13.73
N ASP A 470 26.22 -16.35 -13.20
CA ASP A 470 27.20 -17.44 -13.16
C ASP A 470 26.75 -18.61 -12.27
N LEU A 471 25.99 -18.34 -11.19
CA LEU A 471 25.50 -19.38 -10.27
C LEU A 471 24.19 -20.02 -10.75
N ALA A 472 23.26 -19.23 -11.31
CA ALA A 472 22.06 -19.75 -11.96
C ALA A 472 22.39 -20.51 -13.26
N CYS A 473 23.49 -20.16 -13.93
CA CYS A 473 23.99 -20.88 -15.10
C CYS A 473 24.94 -22.05 -14.73
N GLY A 474 25.53 -22.05 -13.53
CA GLY A 474 26.48 -23.07 -13.07
C GLY A 474 25.92 -24.10 -12.08
N ALA A 475 24.79 -23.82 -11.42
CA ALA A 475 24.10 -24.78 -10.56
C ALA A 475 23.39 -25.82 -11.44
N ASP A 476 23.70 -27.10 -11.20
CA ASP A 476 22.98 -28.19 -11.85
C ASP A 476 21.57 -28.31 -11.27
N LEU A 477 20.61 -27.66 -11.93
CA LEU A 477 19.18 -27.73 -11.58
C LEU A 477 18.46 -28.89 -12.28
N SER A 478 19.20 -29.86 -12.85
CA SER A 478 18.60 -31.02 -13.52
C SER A 478 17.71 -31.83 -12.57
N SER A 479 18.04 -31.87 -11.28
CA SER A 479 17.21 -32.46 -10.22
C SER A 479 15.89 -31.72 -10.04
N VAL A 480 15.89 -30.38 -10.10
CA VAL A 480 14.71 -29.52 -9.92
C VAL A 480 13.77 -29.59 -11.13
N SER A 481 14.32 -29.74 -12.33
CA SER A 481 13.55 -29.78 -13.60
C SER A 481 12.50 -30.89 -13.68
N LYS A 482 12.62 -31.94 -12.85
CA LYS A 482 11.70 -33.09 -12.81
C LYS A 482 10.51 -32.89 -11.88
N SER A 483 10.45 -31.79 -11.12
CA SER A 483 9.33 -31.50 -10.21
C SER A 483 8.02 -31.26 -10.98
N GLN A 484 6.93 -31.88 -10.51
CA GLN A 484 5.58 -31.66 -11.04
C GLN A 484 5.12 -30.19 -10.92
N VAL A 485 5.57 -29.46 -9.88
CA VAL A 485 5.17 -28.05 -9.67
C VAL A 485 5.66 -27.15 -10.79
N LEU A 486 6.85 -27.41 -11.35
CA LEU A 486 7.37 -26.65 -12.49
C LEU A 486 6.61 -26.91 -13.80
N THR A 487 5.81 -27.97 -13.87
CA THR A 487 4.98 -28.26 -15.05
C THR A 487 3.66 -27.48 -15.05
N ASP A 488 3.20 -26.96 -13.91
CA ASP A 488 1.96 -26.18 -13.81
C ASP A 488 2.15 -24.77 -14.39
N PRO A 489 1.48 -24.39 -15.50
CA PRO A 489 1.65 -23.07 -16.14
C PRO A 489 1.29 -21.88 -15.24
N SER A 490 0.59 -22.08 -14.13
CA SER A 490 0.26 -21.05 -13.16
C SER A 490 1.41 -20.73 -12.19
N PHE A 491 2.37 -21.66 -12.02
CA PHE A 491 3.51 -21.48 -11.13
C PHE A 491 4.51 -20.45 -11.67
N LYS A 492 4.97 -19.55 -10.78
CA LYS A 492 5.93 -18.50 -11.09
C LYS A 492 7.08 -18.51 -10.09
N LEU A 493 8.29 -18.72 -10.60
CA LEU A 493 9.55 -18.53 -9.86
C LEU A 493 10.17 -17.21 -10.28
N TYR A 494 10.37 -16.33 -9.31
CA TYR A 494 11.03 -15.05 -9.47
C TYR A 494 12.32 -15.00 -8.67
N PHE A 495 13.36 -14.43 -9.28
CA PHE A 495 14.48 -13.88 -8.54
C PHE A 495 14.32 -12.38 -8.50
N SER A 496 14.08 -11.84 -7.30
CA SER A 496 13.99 -10.39 -7.12
C SER A 496 15.35 -9.88 -6.67
N LEU A 497 15.98 -9.09 -7.54
CA LEU A 497 17.04 -8.20 -7.09
C LEU A 497 16.37 -7.08 -6.29
N ASN A 498 16.77 -6.91 -5.05
CA ASN A 498 16.38 -5.74 -4.27
C ASN A 498 17.00 -4.50 -4.94
N SER A 499 16.23 -3.79 -5.76
CA SER A 499 16.64 -2.51 -6.33
C SER A 499 15.43 -1.59 -6.38
N PHE A 500 15.56 -0.41 -5.77
CA PHE A 500 14.43 0.49 -5.50
C PHE A 500 14.01 1.39 -6.68
N THR A 501 14.77 1.48 -7.78
CA THR A 501 14.56 2.61 -8.74
C THR A 501 14.54 2.26 -10.24
N ALA A 502 14.31 1.01 -10.65
CA ALA A 502 14.01 0.71 -12.06
C ALA A 502 13.16 -0.55 -12.21
N LYS A 503 12.37 -0.63 -13.31
CA LYS A 503 11.64 -1.84 -13.74
C LYS A 503 12.51 -3.07 -13.52
N LYS A 504 12.14 -3.90 -12.53
CA LYS A 504 12.91 -5.07 -12.11
C LYS A 504 13.14 -5.96 -13.32
N PRO A 505 14.39 -6.41 -13.61
CA PRO A 505 14.58 -7.52 -14.51
C PRO A 505 14.01 -8.75 -13.82
N GLU A 506 12.73 -9.03 -14.08
CA GLU A 506 12.15 -10.31 -13.71
C GLU A 506 12.82 -11.36 -14.58
N VAL A 507 13.36 -12.40 -13.94
CA VAL A 507 13.87 -13.56 -14.64
C VAL A 507 12.91 -14.70 -14.33
N THR A 508 12.43 -15.37 -15.37
CA THR A 508 11.53 -16.53 -15.26
C THR A 508 12.28 -17.78 -15.66
N PHE A 509 12.00 -18.89 -14.99
CA PHE A 509 12.53 -20.18 -15.38
C PHE A 509 11.92 -20.63 -16.71
N ASP A 510 12.74 -20.82 -17.73
CA ASP A 510 12.33 -21.40 -19.00
C ASP A 510 12.36 -22.92 -18.92
N ARG A 511 11.16 -23.49 -18.93
CA ARG A 511 10.94 -24.95 -18.82
C ARG A 511 11.56 -25.73 -19.97
N ASN A 512 11.71 -25.12 -21.13
CA ASN A 512 12.13 -25.83 -22.35
C ASN A 512 13.63 -26.12 -22.36
N ASN A 513 14.42 -25.33 -21.63
CA ASN A 513 15.87 -25.44 -21.63
C ASN A 513 16.47 -25.54 -20.23
N GLY A 514 15.65 -25.50 -19.17
CA GLY A 514 16.14 -25.58 -17.79
C GLY A 514 16.94 -24.34 -17.37
N HIS A 515 16.83 -23.23 -18.09
CA HIS A 515 17.59 -22.01 -17.85
C HIS A 515 16.68 -20.85 -17.50
N PHE A 516 17.22 -19.88 -16.77
CA PHE A 516 16.51 -18.65 -16.47
C PHE A 516 16.58 -17.67 -17.65
N LYS A 517 15.44 -17.12 -18.07
CA LYS A 517 15.35 -16.09 -19.12
C LYS A 517 14.74 -14.79 -18.61
N PRO A 518 15.16 -13.62 -19.12
CA PRO A 518 14.51 -12.35 -18.80
C PRO A 518 13.03 -12.38 -19.21
N VAL A 519 12.14 -11.82 -18.38
CA VAL A 519 10.75 -11.56 -18.76
C VAL A 519 10.74 -10.48 -19.84
N PRO A 520 10.11 -10.72 -21.00
CA PRO A 520 10.01 -9.72 -22.06
C PRO A 520 9.33 -8.45 -21.52
N LYS A 521 9.95 -7.28 -21.73
CA LYS A 521 9.32 -6.00 -21.38
C LYS A 521 8.07 -5.83 -22.24
N LYS A 522 6.91 -5.70 -21.59
CA LYS A 522 5.67 -5.21 -22.24
C LYS A 522 5.71 -3.71 -22.42
#